data_AF-A0A8H7A319-F1
#
_entry.id   AF-A0A8H7A319-F1
#
_cell.length_a   1.000
_cell.length_b   1.000
_cell.length_c   1.000
_cell.angle_alpha   90.00
_cell.angle_beta   90.00
_cell.angle_gamma   90.00
#
_symmetry.space_group_name_H-M   'P 1'
#
loop_
_entity.id
_entity.type
_entity.pdbx_description
1 polymer ?
#
loop_
_entity_poly.entity_id
_entity_poly.type
_entity_poly.pdbx_seq_one_letter_code
_entity_poly.pdbx_strand_id
1 'polypeptide(L)' 'MFATVNVGKAKDEDGKEITPEIMFETGITSRPKTFSCNITPRSEKAIRIVASECESLSA' A
#
# COMPACT_ATOMS: atom_id res chain seq x y z
N MET A 1 0.63 -0.81 13.27
CA MET A 1 0.82 -1.27 11.87
C MET A 1 2.15 -0.84 11.26
N PHE A 2 2.65 0.38 11.48
CA PHE A 2 3.89 0.87 10.84
C PHE A 2 5.16 0.02 11.04
N ALA A 3 5.24 -0.81 12.09
CA ALA A 3 6.37 -1.70 12.33
C ALA A 3 6.37 -2.98 11.44
N THR A 4 5.22 -3.37 10.87
CA THR A 4 5.07 -4.66 10.18
C THR A 4 5.13 -4.58 8.66
N VAL A 5 4.93 -3.39 8.08
CA VAL A 5 4.88 -3.18 6.62
C VAL A 5 5.74 -1.98 6.22
N ASN A 6 6.30 -2.04 5.02
CA ASN A 6 6.87 -0.89 4.32
C ASN A 6 5.76 -0.23 3.50
N VAL A 7 5.73 1.11 3.53
CA VAL A 7 4.85 1.92 2.70
C VAL A 7 5.74 2.76 1.80
N GLY A 8 5.57 2.62 0.50
CA GLY A 8 6.36 3.30 -0.52
C GLY A 8 5.50 3.80 -1.67
N LYS A 9 6.16 4.46 -2.63
CA LYS A 9 5.50 4.89 -3.87
C LYS A 9 5.00 3.68 -4.65
N ALA A 10 3.85 3.83 -5.31
CA ALA A 10 3.42 2.87 -6.32
C ALA A 10 4.44 2.82 -7.46
N LYS A 11 4.46 1.71 -8.19
CA LYS A 11 5.30 1.53 -9.37
C LYS A 11 4.41 1.37 -10.61
N ASP A 12 4.87 1.87 -11.74
CA ASP A 12 4.24 1.63 -13.05
C ASP A 12 4.63 0.24 -13.62
N GLU A 13 4.19 -0.05 -14.84
CA GLU A 13 4.44 -1.32 -15.54
C GLU A 13 5.94 -1.59 -15.77
N ASP A 14 6.74 -0.53 -15.89
CA ASP A 14 8.19 -0.59 -16.04
C ASP A 14 8.93 -0.62 -14.69
N GLY A 15 8.19 -0.61 -13.57
CA GLY A 15 8.74 -0.66 -12.21
C GLY A 15 9.25 0.68 -11.68
N LYS A 16 8.97 1.80 -12.35
CA LYS A 16 9.40 3.14 -11.96
C LYS A 16 8.43 3.73 -10.94
N GLU A 17 8.97 4.43 -9.94
CA GLU A 17 8.17 5.04 -8.89
C GLU A 17 7.26 6.15 -9.42
N ILE A 18 5.97 6.05 -9.10
CA ILE A 18 4.96 7.05 -9.37
C ILE A 18 4.91 8.02 -8.20
N THR A 19 5.18 9.31 -8.46
CA THR A 19 4.95 10.35 -7.45
C THR A 19 3.47 10.72 -7.48
N PRO A 20 2.73 10.57 -6.37
CA PRO A 20 1.30 10.87 -6.35
C PRO A 20 1.06 12.36 -6.60
N GLU A 21 0.05 12.66 -7.40
CA GLU A 21 -0.39 14.04 -7.61
C GLU A 21 -1.01 14.59 -6.33
N ILE A 22 -0.60 15.80 -5.93
CA ILE A 22 -1.06 16.43 -4.70
C ILE A 22 -2.40 17.12 -4.97
N MET A 23 -3.48 16.34 -4.87
CA MET A 23 -4.85 16.82 -4.93
C MET A 23 -5.58 16.55 -3.62
N PHE A 24 -6.45 17.47 -3.22
CA PHE A 24 -7.26 17.34 -2.02
C PHE A 24 -8.75 17.29 -2.38
N GLU A 25 -9.51 16.51 -1.62
CA GLU A 25 -10.98 16.55 -1.65
C GLU A 25 -11.48 17.80 -0.94
N THR A 26 -12.55 18.40 -1.45
CA THR A 26 -13.22 19.56 -0.84
C THR A 26 -14.37 19.10 0.05
N GLY A 27 -14.53 19.70 1.23
CA GLY A 27 -15.61 19.34 2.17
C GLY A 27 -15.32 19.87 3.58
N ILE A 28 -15.75 19.12 4.60
CA ILE A 28 -15.51 19.49 6.02
C ILE A 28 -14.01 19.37 6.38
N THR A 29 -13.25 18.53 5.67
CA THR A 29 -11.81 18.35 5.87
C THR A 29 -11.07 18.44 4.54
N SER A 30 -9.85 18.99 4.56
CA SER A 30 -8.95 18.99 3.39
C SER A 30 -8.08 17.74 3.44
N ARG A 31 -8.64 16.61 3.02
CA ARG A 31 -7.91 15.34 2.95
C ARG A 31 -7.36 15.12 1.53
N PRO A 32 -6.16 14.53 1.37
CA PRO A 32 -5.67 14.13 0.07
C PRO A 32 -6.69 13.22 -0.63
N LYS A 33 -6.77 13.31 -1.96
CA LYS A 33 -7.46 12.31 -2.78
C LYS A 33 -6.78 10.95 -2.62
N THR A 34 -7.53 9.88 -2.90
CA THR A 34 -6.95 8.53 -2.93
C THR A 34 -5.86 8.45 -3.97
N PHE A 35 -4.69 7.93 -3.59
CA PHE A 35 -3.57 7.69 -4.49
C PHE A 35 -3.04 6.28 -4.30
N SER A 36 -2.49 5.71 -5.37
CA SER A 36 -1.86 4.39 -5.34
C SER A 36 -0.58 4.42 -4.51
N CYS A 37 -0.41 3.42 -3.65
CA CYS A 37 0.80 3.21 -2.86
C CYS A 37 1.21 1.74 -2.90
N ASN A 38 2.49 1.49 -2.67
CA ASN A 38 3.00 0.13 -2.54
C ASN A 38 3.13 -0.22 -1.05
N ILE A 39 2.46 -1.28 -0.62
CA ILE A 39 2.52 -1.78 0.76
C ILE A 39 3.05 -3.20 0.73
N THR A 40 4.20 -3.43 1.36
CA THR A 40 4.84 -4.75 1.40
C THR A 40 5.13 -5.16 2.85
N PRO A 41 4.95 -6.44 3.22
CA PRO A 41 5.36 -6.91 4.55
C PRO A 41 6.87 -6.74 4.75
N ARG A 42 7.28 -6.29 5.93
CA ARG A 42 8.70 -5.98 6.21
C ARG A 42 9.53 -7.20 6.62
N SER A 43 8.92 -8.19 7.25
CA SER A 43 9.63 -9.37 7.80
C SER A 43 9.06 -10.67 7.27
N GLU A 44 9.88 -11.73 7.25
CA GLU A 44 9.44 -13.07 6.84
C GLU A 44 8.24 -13.56 7.63
N LYS A 45 8.19 -13.29 8.95
CA LYS A 45 7.04 -13.61 9.78
C LYS A 45 5.77 -12.93 9.27
N ALA A 46 5.84 -11.65 8.90
CA ALA A 46 4.71 -10.91 8.37
C ALA A 46 4.30 -11.43 6.98
N ILE A 47 5.27 -11.78 6.12
CA ILE A 47 5.00 -12.39 4.81
C ILE A 47 4.23 -13.70 4.99
N ARG A 48 4.69 -14.59 5.89
CA ARG A 48 4.05 -15.89 6.12
C ARG A 48 2.61 -15.75 6.62
N ILE A 49 2.36 -14.80 7.52
CA ILE A 49 0.99 -14.52 8.00
C ILE A 49 0.11 -14.05 6.84
N VAL A 50 0.57 -13.08 6.03
CA VAL A 50 -0.24 -12.59 4.91
C VAL A 50 -0.47 -13.70 3.87
N ALA A 51 0.53 -14.52 3.58
CA ALA A 51 0.42 -15.62 2.62
C ALA A 51 -0.57 -16.71 3.07
N SER A 52 -0.55 -17.12 4.34
CA SER A 52 -1.46 -18.16 4.85
C SER A 52 -2.93 -17.70 4.81
N GLU A 53 -3.19 -16.43 5.13
CA GLU A 53 -4.53 -15.87 5.03
C GLU A 53 -4.97 -15.74 3.57
N CYS A 54 -4.09 -15.29 2.66
CA CYS A 54 -4.42 -15.23 1.23
C CYS A 54 -4.79 -16.59 0.62
N GLU A 55 -4.09 -17.67 1.02
CA GLU A 55 -4.42 -19.03 0.60
C GLU A 55 -5.82 -19.44 1.08
N SER A 56 -6.16 -19.09 2.33
CA SER A 56 -7.47 -19.38 2.93
C SER A 56 -8.62 -18.57 2.31
N LEU A 57 -8.36 -17.40 1.73
CA LEU A 57 -9.36 -16.59 1.01
C LEU A 57 -9.61 -17.08 -0.43
N SER A 58 -8.71 -17.90 -0.98
CA SER A 58 -8.81 -18.43 -2.35
C SER A 58 -9.43 -19.83 -2.45
N ALA A 59 -9.74 -20.45 -1.30
CA ALA A 59 -10.43 -21.74 -1.18
C ALA A 59 -11.94 -21.55 -0.99
#